data_AF-A0A8K0KQ37-F1
#
_entry.id   AF-A0A8K0KQ37-F1
#
_cell.length_a   1.000
_cell.length_b   1.000
_cell.length_c   1.000
_cell.angle_alpha   90.00
_cell.angle_beta   90.00
_cell.angle_gamma   90.00
#
_symmetry.space_group_name_H-M   'P 1'
#
loop_
_entity.id
_entity.type
_entity.pdbx_description
1 polymer ?
#
loop_
_entity_poly.entity_id
_entity_poly.type
_entity_poly.pdbx_seq_one_letter_code
_entity_poly.pdbx_strand_id
1 'polypeptide(L)'
;KVPVACVPTGVKYLHHEALKRDIGVYFEANGHGTVVVKNSALELIKKTKTDESLSTAERKAASKLDALLNVINQSVGDALSDILLVEAVLRSRGWNVIDWEKTYADLPNRQMKVKVQDRNVINTADAERKCTTPAGLQEEIDKIVETYNSGRSFVRASGTEDVVRVYAEADSQENADELAAKVAVKVHMMAGGVGDAPSL
;
A
#
# COMPACT_ATOMS: atom_id res chain seq x y z
N LYS A 1 -18.36 0.14 5.69
CA LYS A 1 -16.87 0.07 5.59
C LYS A 1 -16.53 -0.34 4.15
N VAL A 2 -15.52 0.28 3.52
CA VAL A 2 -15.06 -0.13 2.18
C VAL A 2 -14.19 -1.39 2.31
N PRO A 3 -14.36 -2.44 1.50
CA PRO A 3 -13.56 -3.65 1.65
C PRO A 3 -12.12 -3.43 1.16
N VAL A 4 -11.14 -3.77 2.00
CA VAL A 4 -9.70 -3.65 1.73
C VAL A 4 -9.11 -5.03 1.39
N ALA A 5 -8.13 -5.08 0.50
CA ALA A 5 -7.37 -6.28 0.16
C ALA A 5 -5.86 -5.99 0.24
N CYS A 6 -5.07 -6.99 0.64
CA CYS A 6 -3.62 -6.94 0.63
C CYS A 6 -3.12 -7.99 -0.36
N VAL A 7 -2.17 -7.62 -1.22
CA VAL A 7 -1.61 -8.47 -2.27
C VAL A 7 -0.09 -8.31 -2.26
N PRO A 8 0.67 -9.24 -2.89
CA PRO A 8 2.11 -9.07 -3.06
C PRO A 8 2.45 -7.73 -3.73
N THR A 9 3.64 -7.21 -3.43
CA THR A 9 4.13 -5.94 -3.99
C THR A 9 4.20 -6.01 -5.51
N GLY A 10 3.87 -4.90 -6.16
CA GLY A 10 3.91 -4.75 -7.61
C GLY A 10 2.52 -4.56 -8.21
N VAL A 11 2.46 -3.58 -9.10
CA VAL A 11 1.23 -3.11 -9.78
C VAL A 11 0.45 -4.21 -10.48
N LYS A 12 1.13 -5.27 -10.94
CA LYS A 12 0.49 -6.45 -11.53
C LYS A 12 -0.52 -7.09 -10.58
N TYR A 13 -0.13 -7.34 -9.33
CA TYR A 13 -1.00 -7.99 -8.35
C TYR A 13 -2.12 -7.06 -7.90
N LEU A 14 -1.79 -5.78 -7.67
CA LEU A 14 -2.75 -4.74 -7.30
C LEU A 14 -3.83 -4.57 -8.37
N HIS A 15 -3.43 -4.44 -9.64
CA HIS A 15 -4.35 -4.28 -10.76
C HIS A 15 -5.29 -5.49 -10.91
N HIS A 16 -4.76 -6.72 -10.82
CA HIS A 16 -5.59 -7.92 -10.88
C HIS A 16 -6.63 -8.01 -9.75
N GLU A 17 -6.28 -7.58 -8.53
CA GLU A 17 -7.24 -7.54 -7.42
C GLU A 17 -8.26 -6.41 -7.59
N ALA A 18 -7.83 -5.22 -8.04
CA ALA A 18 -8.70 -4.08 -8.25
C ALA A 18 -9.81 -4.35 -9.27
N LEU A 19 -9.53 -5.11 -10.33
CA LEU A 19 -10.51 -5.52 -11.35
C LEU A 19 -11.67 -6.38 -10.81
N LYS A 20 -11.55 -6.96 -9.61
CA LYS A 20 -12.65 -7.71 -8.98
C LYS A 20 -13.77 -6.77 -8.52
N ARG A 21 -13.48 -5.49 -8.30
CA ARG A 21 -14.43 -4.47 -7.84
C ARG A 21 -14.98 -3.67 -9.01
N ASP A 22 -16.16 -3.06 -8.82
CA ASP A 22 -16.76 -2.20 -9.84
C ASP A 22 -15.96 -0.91 -10.03
N ILE A 23 -15.45 -0.35 -8.92
CA ILE A 23 -14.42 0.69 -8.87
C ILE A 23 -13.32 0.17 -7.94
N GLY A 24 -12.14 -0.11 -8.51
CA GLY A 24 -10.98 -0.60 -7.79
C GLY A 24 -9.93 0.51 -7.65
N VAL A 25 -9.66 0.94 -6.42
CA VAL A 25 -8.59 1.91 -6.12
C VAL A 25 -7.37 1.15 -5.63
N TYR A 26 -6.21 1.35 -6.25
CA TYR A 26 -4.96 0.76 -5.77
C TYR A 26 -3.81 1.76 -5.82
N PHE A 27 -3.07 1.86 -4.73
CA PHE A 27 -1.85 2.66 -4.61
C PHE A 27 -0.84 1.91 -3.73
N GLU A 28 0.43 1.94 -4.12
CA GLU A 28 1.56 1.60 -3.26
C GLU A 28 2.01 2.83 -2.48
N ALA A 29 2.59 2.63 -1.29
CA ALA A 29 3.10 3.73 -0.47
C ALA A 29 4.22 4.55 -1.14
N ASN A 30 4.84 4.03 -2.21
CA ASN A 30 5.82 4.74 -3.04
C ASN A 30 5.17 5.76 -4.02
N GLY A 31 3.84 5.85 -4.06
CA GLY A 31 3.08 6.75 -4.91
C GLY A 31 2.55 6.14 -6.21
N HIS A 32 2.95 4.91 -6.58
CA HIS A 32 2.44 4.28 -7.80
C HIS A 32 1.02 3.75 -7.57
N GLY A 33 0.05 4.21 -8.36
CA GLY A 33 -1.30 3.68 -8.33
C GLY A 33 -2.21 4.28 -9.38
N THR A 34 -3.46 3.79 -9.44
CA THR A 34 -4.54 4.41 -10.21
C THR A 34 -5.90 3.84 -9.73
N VAL A 35 -6.99 4.24 -10.38
CA VAL A 35 -8.33 3.69 -10.19
C VAL A 35 -8.78 3.03 -11.48
N VAL A 36 -9.28 1.80 -11.38
CA VAL A 36 -9.88 1.05 -12.50
C VAL A 36 -11.38 0.93 -12.30
N VAL A 37 -12.14 1.01 -13.39
CA VAL A 37 -13.61 0.92 -13.34
C VAL A 37 -14.11 -0.09 -14.35
N LYS A 38 -15.00 -0.99 -13.92
CA LYS A 38 -15.64 -1.94 -14.84
C LYS A 38 -16.53 -1.19 -15.83
N ASN A 39 -16.57 -1.67 -17.06
CA ASN A 39 -17.44 -1.11 -18.10
C ASN A 39 -18.92 -1.06 -17.66
N SER A 40 -19.41 -2.09 -16.96
CA SER A 40 -20.77 -2.09 -16.42
C SER A 40 -21.05 -0.93 -15.46
N ALA A 41 -20.07 -0.57 -14.63
CA ALA A 41 -20.18 0.55 -13.70
C ALA A 41 -20.10 1.90 -14.44
N LEU A 42 -19.20 2.04 -15.42
CA LEU A 42 -19.12 3.23 -16.26
C LEU A 42 -20.43 3.49 -17.00
N GLU A 43 -21.03 2.46 -17.60
CA GLU A 43 -22.30 2.60 -18.32
C GLU A 43 -23.46 2.95 -17.38
N LEU A 44 -23.47 2.39 -16.16
CA LEU A 44 -24.44 2.77 -15.13
C LEU A 44 -24.30 4.25 -14.73
N ILE A 45 -23.07 4.74 -14.54
CA ILE A 45 -22.80 6.14 -14.21
C ILE A 45 -23.28 7.06 -15.34
N LYS A 46 -22.98 6.72 -16.59
CA LYS A 46 -23.43 7.49 -17.77
C LYS A 46 -24.95 7.51 -17.90
N LYS A 47 -25.62 6.37 -17.69
CA LYS A 47 -27.08 6.29 -17.69
C LYS A 47 -27.69 7.16 -16.59
N THR A 48 -27.14 7.07 -15.37
CA THR A 48 -27.60 7.84 -14.20
C THR A 48 -27.49 9.34 -14.45
N LYS A 49 -26.44 9.80 -15.15
CA LYS A 49 -26.22 11.20 -15.51
C LYS A 49 -27.34 11.79 -16.39
N THR A 50 -27.98 10.98 -17.24
CA THR A 50 -29.03 11.45 -18.18
C THR A 50 -30.44 10.99 -17.80
N ASP A 51 -30.62 10.31 -16.68
CA ASP A 51 -31.93 9.81 -16.25
C ASP A 51 -32.79 10.93 -15.65
N GLU A 52 -33.78 11.39 -16.42
CA GLU A 52 -34.70 12.46 -16.01
C GLU A 52 -35.61 12.06 -14.85
N SER A 53 -35.78 10.76 -14.57
CA SER A 53 -36.57 10.29 -13.43
C SER A 53 -35.88 10.51 -12.08
N LEU A 54 -34.56 10.70 -12.08
CA LEU A 54 -33.77 10.95 -10.88
C LEU A 54 -33.82 12.42 -10.45
N SER A 55 -33.33 12.71 -9.24
CA SER A 55 -33.16 14.09 -8.80
C SER A 55 -32.02 14.80 -9.53
N THR A 56 -32.09 16.13 -9.59
CA THR A 56 -30.97 16.96 -10.09
C THR A 56 -29.68 16.73 -9.31
N ALA A 57 -29.78 16.41 -8.01
CA ALA A 57 -28.62 16.11 -7.17
C ALA A 57 -27.92 14.81 -7.60
N GLU A 58 -28.68 13.73 -7.83
CA GLU A 58 -28.15 12.43 -8.28
C GLU A 58 -27.49 12.54 -9.66
N ARG A 59 -28.16 13.18 -10.63
CA ARG A 59 -27.58 13.43 -11.96
C ARG A 59 -26.29 14.25 -11.90
N LYS A 60 -26.24 15.26 -11.02
CA LYS A 60 -25.05 16.08 -10.81
C LYS A 60 -23.92 15.29 -10.15
N ALA A 61 -24.23 14.40 -9.21
CA ALA A 61 -23.24 13.50 -8.60
C ALA A 61 -22.68 12.52 -9.63
N ALA A 62 -23.52 11.90 -10.46
CA ALA A 62 -23.10 11.03 -11.55
C ALA A 62 -22.24 11.78 -12.58
N SER A 63 -22.60 13.01 -12.93
CA SER A 63 -21.81 13.86 -13.83
C SER A 63 -20.41 14.17 -13.26
N LYS A 64 -20.33 14.45 -11.95
CA LYS A 64 -19.05 14.69 -11.28
C LYS A 64 -18.19 13.43 -11.25
N LEU A 65 -18.78 12.27 -10.95
CA LEU A 65 -18.06 11.00 -10.93
C LEU A 65 -17.56 10.63 -12.33
N ASP A 66 -18.39 10.75 -13.35
CA ASP A 66 -18.02 10.55 -14.76
C ASP A 66 -16.84 11.46 -15.16
N ALA A 67 -16.91 12.76 -14.84
CA ALA A 67 -15.81 13.68 -15.11
C ALA A 67 -14.51 13.29 -14.38
N LEU A 68 -14.61 12.89 -13.12
CA LEU A 68 -13.46 12.45 -12.32
C LEU A 68 -12.80 11.21 -12.94
N LEU A 69 -13.60 10.21 -13.33
CA LEU A 69 -13.10 8.96 -13.91
C LEU A 69 -12.47 9.16 -15.30
N ASN A 70 -12.83 10.21 -16.02
CA ASN A 70 -12.20 10.59 -17.30
C ASN A 70 -10.83 11.29 -17.12
N VAL A 71 -10.52 11.81 -15.93
CA VAL A 71 -9.18 12.34 -15.61
C VAL A 71 -8.21 11.22 -15.32
N ILE A 72 -8.70 10.09 -14.79
CA ILE A 72 -7.90 8.97 -14.31
C ILE A 72 -7.36 8.13 -15.47
N ASN A 73 -6.04 7.91 -15.49
CA ASN A 73 -5.42 6.98 -16.42
C ASN A 73 -5.65 5.53 -15.96
N GLN A 74 -6.62 4.85 -16.55
CA GLN A 74 -6.97 3.47 -16.18
C GLN A 74 -5.98 2.41 -16.73
N SER A 75 -5.01 2.79 -17.57
CA SER A 75 -4.04 1.86 -18.18
C SER A 75 -2.85 1.55 -17.26
N VAL A 76 -2.30 2.58 -16.62
CA VAL A 76 -1.14 2.52 -15.73
C VAL A 76 -1.17 3.73 -14.80
N GLY A 77 -0.47 3.65 -13.66
CA GLY A 77 -0.33 4.80 -12.78
C GLY A 77 0.34 5.98 -13.49
N ASP A 78 -0.22 7.17 -13.27
CA ASP A 78 0.13 8.39 -13.99
C ASP A 78 0.11 9.57 -13.02
N ALA A 79 1.29 10.04 -12.63
CA ALA A 79 1.43 11.09 -11.63
C ALA A 79 0.76 12.42 -12.04
N LEU A 80 0.64 12.72 -13.33
CA LEU A 80 -0.05 13.92 -13.81
C LEU A 80 -1.57 13.76 -13.70
N SER A 81 -2.08 12.57 -13.99
CA SER A 81 -3.47 12.21 -13.75
C SER A 81 -3.80 12.24 -12.25
N ASP A 82 -2.92 11.68 -11.41
CA ASP A 82 -3.10 11.58 -9.96
C ASP A 82 -3.11 12.95 -9.28
N ILE A 83 -2.23 13.88 -9.67
CA ILE A 83 -2.25 15.24 -9.08
C ILE A 83 -3.54 15.98 -9.45
N LEU A 84 -4.04 15.84 -10.67
CA LEU A 84 -5.33 16.43 -11.08
C LEU A 84 -6.50 15.81 -10.32
N LEU A 85 -6.46 14.50 -10.07
CA LEU A 85 -7.43 13.79 -9.23
C LEU A 85 -7.42 14.32 -7.80
N VAL A 86 -6.24 14.44 -7.17
CA VAL A 86 -6.08 14.97 -5.81
C VAL A 86 -6.63 16.38 -5.71
N GLU A 87 -6.21 17.28 -6.60
CA GLU A 87 -6.68 18.67 -6.63
C GLU A 87 -8.20 18.76 -6.81
N ALA A 88 -8.78 17.94 -7.69
CA ALA A 88 -10.23 17.90 -7.90
C ALA A 88 -10.99 17.42 -6.65
N VAL A 89 -10.47 16.41 -5.95
CA VAL A 89 -11.09 15.87 -4.72
C VAL A 89 -11.00 16.86 -3.57
N LEU A 90 -9.82 17.45 -3.32
CA LEU A 90 -9.62 18.44 -2.27
C LEU A 90 -10.52 19.67 -2.50
N ARG A 91 -10.54 20.19 -3.73
CA ARG A 91 -11.43 21.30 -4.10
C ARG A 91 -12.90 20.97 -3.92
N SER A 92 -13.34 19.76 -4.29
CA SER A 92 -14.73 19.32 -4.13
C SER A 92 -15.14 19.19 -2.65
N ARG A 93 -14.20 18.84 -1.77
CA ARG A 93 -14.42 18.76 -0.32
C ARG A 93 -14.27 20.09 0.41
N GLY A 94 -13.68 21.10 -0.24
CA GLY A 94 -13.27 22.35 0.42
C GLY A 94 -12.13 22.12 1.42
N TRP A 95 -11.28 21.12 1.15
CA TRP A 95 -10.16 20.74 2.01
C TRP A 95 -8.86 21.35 1.51
N ASN A 96 -7.99 21.72 2.44
CA ASN A 96 -6.56 21.90 2.17
C ASN A 96 -5.79 20.61 2.52
N VAL A 97 -4.47 20.63 2.35
CA VAL A 97 -3.60 19.48 2.63
C VAL A 97 -3.59 19.07 4.10
N ILE A 98 -3.77 20.01 5.03
CA ILE A 98 -3.82 19.75 6.47
C ILE A 98 -5.14 19.06 6.85
N ASP A 99 -6.25 19.43 6.20
CA ASP A 99 -7.54 18.74 6.42
C ASP A 99 -7.48 17.29 5.92
N TRP A 100 -6.78 17.05 4.80
CA TRP A 100 -6.56 15.71 4.28
C TRP A 100 -5.63 14.88 5.18
N GLU A 101 -4.50 15.44 5.61
CA GLU A 101 -3.56 14.79 6.54
C GLU A 101 -4.27 14.32 7.81
N LYS A 102 -5.21 15.10 8.35
CA LYS A 102 -5.96 14.78 9.58
C LYS A 102 -6.98 13.66 9.43
N THR A 103 -7.13 13.05 8.25
CA THR A 103 -8.12 11.96 8.04
C THR A 103 -7.79 10.70 8.82
N TYR A 104 -6.51 10.46 9.11
CA TYR A 104 -6.03 9.43 10.02
C TYR A 104 -4.59 9.79 10.47
N ALA A 105 -4.13 9.20 11.57
CA ALA A 105 -2.74 9.31 11.98
C ALA A 105 -2.01 8.02 11.60
N ASP A 106 -0.92 8.15 10.83
CA ASP A 106 -0.02 7.02 10.59
C ASP A 106 0.61 6.55 11.90
N LEU A 107 0.78 5.22 12.03
CA LEU A 107 1.70 4.70 13.02
C LEU A 107 3.13 5.10 12.62
N PRO A 108 3.97 5.56 13.57
CA PRO A 108 5.40 5.67 13.35
C PRO A 108 5.95 4.38 12.74
N ASN A 109 6.75 4.52 11.69
CA ASN A 109 7.24 3.39 10.91
C ASN A 109 8.68 3.60 10.43
N ARG A 110 9.35 2.49 10.11
CA ARG A 110 10.74 2.44 9.66
C ARG A 110 10.91 1.36 8.61
N GLN A 111 11.60 1.70 7.52
CA GLN A 111 12.03 0.74 6.51
C GLN A 111 13.56 0.65 6.47
N MET A 112 14.09 -0.55 6.70
CA MET A 112 15.52 -0.86 6.64
C MET A 112 15.85 -1.78 5.46
N LYS A 113 17.11 -1.78 5.05
CA LYS A 113 17.67 -2.61 3.99
C LYS A 113 18.82 -3.44 4.57
N VAL A 114 18.69 -4.76 4.55
CA VAL A 114 19.73 -5.70 4.99
C VAL A 114 20.39 -6.31 3.77
N LYS A 115 21.71 -6.15 3.63
CA LYS A 115 22.46 -6.83 2.56
C LYS A 115 22.62 -8.30 2.90
N VAL A 116 22.40 -9.17 1.92
CA VAL A 116 22.51 -10.63 2.06
C VAL A 116 23.34 -11.21 0.93
N GLN A 117 23.92 -12.38 1.15
CA GLN A 117 24.70 -13.10 0.14
C GLN A 117 23.82 -13.53 -1.06
N ASP A 118 22.60 -13.99 -0.79
CA ASP A 118 21.62 -14.40 -1.79
C ASP A 118 20.21 -14.06 -1.29
N ARG A 119 19.51 -13.17 -1.99
CA ARG A 119 18.14 -12.76 -1.62
C ARG A 119 17.11 -13.89 -1.74
N ASN A 120 17.38 -14.92 -2.54
CA ASN A 120 16.45 -16.03 -2.79
C ASN A 120 16.31 -16.97 -1.58
N VAL A 121 17.12 -16.78 -0.53
CA VAL A 121 16.93 -17.45 0.76
C VAL A 121 15.61 -17.04 1.43
N ILE A 122 15.12 -15.83 1.14
CA ILE A 122 13.83 -15.33 1.65
C ILE A 122 12.71 -15.72 0.68
N ASN A 123 11.84 -16.62 1.14
CA ASN A 123 10.55 -16.86 0.53
C ASN A 123 9.45 -16.37 1.46
N THR A 124 8.32 -15.96 0.88
CA THR A 124 7.20 -15.42 1.65
C THR A 124 5.86 -15.99 1.17
N ALA A 125 4.86 -15.87 2.03
CA ALA A 125 3.46 -16.21 1.78
C ALA A 125 2.56 -15.10 2.32
N ASP A 126 1.25 -15.25 2.12
CA ASP A 126 0.23 -14.35 2.66
C ASP A 126 0.44 -12.88 2.27
N ALA A 127 0.45 -12.60 0.96
CA ALA A 127 0.74 -11.28 0.40
C ALA A 127 2.10 -10.71 0.84
N GLU A 128 3.13 -11.56 0.89
CA GLU A 128 4.49 -11.25 1.36
C GLU A 128 4.59 -10.80 2.83
N ARG A 129 3.54 -11.04 3.64
CA ARG A 129 3.52 -10.65 5.06
C ARG A 129 4.16 -11.68 5.97
N LYS A 130 4.26 -12.93 5.53
CA LYS A 130 4.86 -14.03 6.30
C LYS A 130 6.05 -14.62 5.58
N CYS A 131 7.20 -14.62 6.24
CA CYS A 131 8.39 -15.33 5.83
C CYS A 131 8.18 -16.84 5.98
N THR A 132 8.49 -17.62 4.94
CA THR A 132 8.41 -19.09 4.98
C THR A 132 9.79 -19.73 4.97
N THR A 133 10.79 -19.03 4.45
CA THR A 133 12.21 -19.45 4.54
C THR A 133 13.09 -18.22 4.81
N PRO A 134 14.16 -18.36 5.62
CA PRO A 134 14.60 -19.56 6.32
C PRO A 134 13.67 -19.94 7.47
N ALA A 135 13.61 -21.24 7.79
CA ALA A 135 12.79 -21.75 8.89
C ALA A 135 13.21 -21.10 10.23
N GLY A 136 12.24 -20.76 11.07
CA GLY A 136 12.48 -20.08 12.34
C GLY A 136 12.48 -18.55 12.27
N LEU A 137 12.70 -17.94 11.09
CA LEU A 137 12.79 -16.48 10.99
C LEU A 137 11.45 -15.80 11.27
N GLN A 138 10.34 -16.35 10.78
CA GLN A 138 9.02 -15.78 11.05
C GLN A 138 8.67 -15.88 12.53
N GLU A 139 8.98 -17.00 13.16
CA GLU A 139 8.72 -17.21 14.59
C GLU A 139 9.52 -16.22 15.46
N GLU A 140 10.74 -15.88 15.06
CA GLU A 140 11.52 -14.84 15.72
C GLU A 140 10.96 -13.43 15.48
N ILE A 141 10.46 -13.14 14.27
CA ILE A 141 9.78 -11.87 13.97
C ILE A 141 8.53 -11.72 14.84
N ASP A 142 7.69 -12.75 14.89
CA ASP A 142 6.43 -12.74 15.65
C ASP A 142 6.71 -12.47 17.15
N LYS A 143 7.69 -13.15 17.74
CA LYS A 143 8.11 -12.91 19.13
C LYS A 143 8.58 -11.48 19.39
N ILE A 144 9.33 -10.87 18.47
CA ILE A 144 9.81 -9.48 18.63
C ILE A 144 8.62 -8.54 18.55
N VAL A 145 7.74 -8.72 17.55
CA VAL A 145 6.56 -7.88 17.32
C VAL A 145 5.63 -7.86 18.54
N GLU A 146 5.42 -9.00 19.21
CA GLU A 146 4.58 -9.11 20.41
C GLU A 146 5.03 -8.24 21.59
N THR A 147 6.30 -7.78 21.59
CA THR A 147 6.83 -6.90 22.65
C THR A 147 6.53 -5.42 22.45
N TYR A 148 5.93 -5.03 21.31
CA TYR A 148 5.64 -3.64 20.96
C TYR A 148 4.14 -3.39 20.78
N ASN A 149 3.65 -2.30 21.36
CA ASN A 149 2.28 -1.85 21.14
C ASN A 149 2.08 -1.43 19.68
N SER A 150 0.96 -1.85 19.09
CA SER A 150 0.68 -1.65 17.66
C SER A 150 1.81 -2.16 16.76
N GLY A 151 2.64 -3.09 17.25
CA GLY A 151 3.77 -3.63 16.54
C GLY A 151 3.32 -4.41 15.31
N ARG A 152 3.95 -4.11 14.18
CA ARG A 152 3.88 -4.96 12.99
C ARG A 152 5.21 -4.87 12.26
N SER A 153 5.77 -6.02 11.91
CA SER A 153 6.97 -6.10 11.09
C SER A 153 6.89 -7.25 10.11
N PHE A 154 7.46 -7.08 8.92
CA PHE A 154 7.59 -8.14 7.93
C PHE A 154 8.84 -7.93 7.09
N VAL A 155 9.29 -9.02 6.45
CA VAL A 155 10.51 -9.04 5.65
C VAL A 155 10.23 -9.63 4.28
N ARG A 156 10.88 -9.09 3.26
CA ARG A 156 10.81 -9.63 1.90
C ARG A 156 12.08 -9.36 1.11
N ALA A 157 12.39 -10.23 0.16
CA ALA A 157 13.47 -9.99 -0.78
C ALA A 157 13.17 -8.75 -1.65
N SER A 158 14.19 -7.93 -1.93
CA SER A 158 14.09 -6.93 -3.00
C SER A 158 13.99 -7.64 -4.35
N GLY A 159 13.29 -7.04 -5.33
CA GLY A 159 13.16 -7.59 -6.67
C GLY A 159 14.40 -7.40 -7.56
N THR A 160 15.26 -6.46 -7.21
CA THR A 160 16.31 -5.91 -8.09
C THR A 160 17.72 -5.94 -7.50
N GLU A 161 17.86 -6.28 -6.22
CA GLU A 161 19.12 -6.18 -5.48
C GLU A 161 19.21 -7.33 -4.47
N ASP A 162 20.43 -7.79 -4.15
CA ASP A 162 20.70 -8.81 -3.12
C ASP A 162 20.56 -8.26 -1.70
N VAL A 163 19.36 -7.79 -1.41
CA VAL A 163 18.96 -7.24 -0.12
C VAL A 163 17.58 -7.72 0.28
N VAL A 164 17.36 -7.75 1.58
CA VAL A 164 16.07 -7.99 2.22
C VAL A 164 15.57 -6.68 2.80
N ARG A 165 14.33 -6.32 2.48
CA ARG A 165 13.65 -5.15 3.04
C ARG A 165 12.98 -5.57 4.34
N VAL A 166 13.20 -4.78 5.38
CA VAL A 166 12.55 -4.92 6.68
C VAL A 166 11.66 -3.70 6.86
N TYR A 167 10.37 -3.92 7.06
CA TYR A 167 9.43 -2.88 7.42
C TYR A 167 8.96 -3.11 8.85
N ALA A 168 8.90 -2.06 9.67
CA ALA A 168 8.30 -2.08 10.98
C ALA A 168 7.44 -0.82 11.23
N GLU A 169 6.36 -0.97 11.99
CA GLU A 169 5.55 0.11 12.54
C GLU A 169 5.21 -0.21 14.00
N ALA A 170 5.03 0.82 14.82
CA ALA A 170 4.68 0.72 16.24
C ALA A 170 3.95 1.99 16.73
N ASP A 171 3.62 2.06 18.01
CA ASP A 171 2.95 3.19 18.66
C ASP A 171 3.82 4.46 18.83
N SER A 172 5.15 4.34 18.79
CA SER A 172 6.11 5.46 18.87
C SER A 172 7.26 5.30 17.88
N GLN A 173 7.93 6.41 17.54
CA GLN A 173 9.06 6.36 16.60
C GLN A 173 10.21 5.54 17.16
N GLU A 174 10.49 5.69 18.46
CA GLU A 174 11.52 4.92 19.17
C GLU A 174 11.24 3.42 19.10
N ASN A 175 9.98 3.01 19.32
CA ASN A 175 9.58 1.61 19.24
C ASN A 175 9.65 1.07 17.81
N ALA A 176 9.21 1.84 16.81
CA ALA A 176 9.27 1.43 15.41
C ALA A 176 10.72 1.25 14.93
N ASP A 177 11.60 2.16 15.36
CA ASP A 177 13.03 2.12 15.07
C ASP A 177 13.70 0.90 15.73
N GLU A 178 13.45 0.66 17.03
CA GLU A 178 14.02 -0.48 17.74
C GLU A 178 13.49 -1.82 17.19
N LEU A 179 12.19 -1.91 16.87
CA LEU A 179 11.57 -3.08 16.25
C LEU A 179 12.23 -3.38 14.89
N ALA A 180 12.38 -2.37 14.02
CA ALA A 180 13.04 -2.53 12.73
C ALA A 180 14.48 -3.04 12.89
N ALA A 181 15.24 -2.47 13.83
CA ALA A 181 16.62 -2.86 14.09
C ALA A 181 16.73 -4.31 14.58
N LYS A 182 15.90 -4.72 15.54
CA LYS A 182 15.88 -6.10 16.07
C LYS A 182 15.54 -7.11 14.98
N VAL A 183 14.55 -6.82 14.15
CA VAL A 183 14.18 -7.69 13.02
C VAL A 183 15.30 -7.73 11.98
N ALA A 184 15.92 -6.59 11.66
CA ALA A 184 17.04 -6.53 10.72
C ALA A 184 18.24 -7.37 11.19
N VAL A 185 18.56 -7.36 12.48
CA VAL A 185 19.59 -8.24 13.05
C VAL A 185 19.24 -9.72 12.86
N LYS A 186 17.99 -10.12 13.10
CA LYS A 186 17.55 -11.51 12.86
C LYS A 186 17.66 -11.91 11.40
N VAL A 187 17.26 -11.03 10.47
CA VAL A 187 17.46 -11.24 9.04
C VAL A 187 18.94 -11.41 8.71
N HIS A 188 19.80 -10.51 9.21
CA HIS A 188 21.24 -10.60 8.95
C HIS A 188 21.84 -11.92 9.45
N MET A 189 21.45 -12.37 10.65
CA MET A 189 21.95 -13.63 11.23
C MET A 189 21.42 -14.87 10.52
N MET A 190 20.15 -14.90 10.14
CA MET A 190 19.46 -16.12 9.67
C MET A 190 19.40 -16.24 8.15
N ALA A 191 19.49 -15.13 7.42
CA ALA A 191 19.36 -15.08 5.96
C ALA A 191 20.69 -14.81 5.25
N GLY A 192 21.83 -15.11 5.88
CA GLY A 192 23.16 -14.94 5.27
C GLY A 192 23.51 -13.48 5.01
N GLY A 193 23.30 -12.62 6.01
CA GLY A 193 23.66 -11.21 5.97
C GLY A 193 25.16 -10.99 5.72
N VAL A 194 25.48 -9.92 4.99
CA VAL A 194 26.87 -9.56 4.63
C VAL A 194 27.18 -8.11 4.98
N GLY A 195 28.42 -7.87 5.41
CA GLY A 195 28.89 -6.56 5.85
C GLY A 195 28.66 -6.32 7.34
N ASP A 196 28.55 -5.04 7.72
CA ASP A 196 28.31 -4.67 9.12
C ASP A 196 26.90 -5.05 9.56
N ALA A 197 26.78 -5.41 10.84
CA ALA A 197 25.48 -5.71 11.43
C ALA A 197 24.54 -4.49 11.33
N PRO A 198 23.26 -4.69 10.96
CA PRO A 198 22.31 -3.59 10.89
C PRO A 198 22.20 -2.85 12.21
N SER A 199 22.33 -1.52 12.14
CA SER A 199 22.07 -0.57 13.22
C SER A 199 21.23 0.59 12.69
N LEU A 200 20.60 1.34 13.59
CA LEU A 200 19.84 2.55 13.26
C LEU A 200 20.78 3.70 12.84
#